data_AF-A0AAU0HJ71-F1
#
_entry.id   AF-A0AAU0HJ71-F1
#
_cell.length_a   1.000
_cell.length_b   1.000
_cell.length_c   1.000
_cell.angle_alpha   90.00
_cell.angle_beta   90.00
_cell.angle_gamma   90.00
#
_symmetry.space_group_name_H-M   'P 1'
#
loop_
_entity.id
_entity.type
_entity.pdbx_description
1 polymer ?
#
loop_
_entity_poly.entity_id
_entity_poly.type
_entity_poly.pdbx_seq_one_letter_code
_entity_poly.pdbx_strand_id
1 'polypeptide(L)'
;MFDFLFNTKGRISRKGYLLAFLLPYIALAEILPRILHAMGLTSGIVIVFFGLLSLFYLWPKVFAVPVRRFHDMGLTGWFHAGVLGLVMLALIIMLQGIFNEIGDLVAFSEIDNQQQQTAVTAAMEESGRFKLGLILFNSVFLLEALLFAIKPGTPGPNKFGNDPLESGRGYAD
;
A
#
# COMPACT_ATOMS: atom_id res chain seq x y z
N MET A 1 -11.40 -9.44 -17.43
CA MET A 1 -10.45 -10.30 -16.66
C MET A 1 -9.76 -9.50 -15.55
N PHE A 2 -9.35 -8.25 -15.83
CA PHE A 2 -8.71 -7.37 -14.84
C PHE A 2 -9.65 -6.34 -14.22
N ASP A 3 -10.96 -6.45 -14.45
CA ASP A 3 -11.94 -5.44 -14.05
C ASP A 3 -11.98 -5.22 -12.53
N PHE A 4 -11.68 -6.28 -11.76
CA PHE A 4 -11.57 -6.23 -10.30
C PHE A 4 -10.42 -5.33 -9.79
N LEU A 5 -9.41 -5.05 -10.62
CA LEU A 5 -8.30 -4.14 -10.27
C LEU A 5 -8.72 -2.66 -10.38
N PHE A 6 -9.78 -2.37 -11.14
CA PHE A 6 -10.18 -0.99 -11.45
C PHE A 6 -11.58 -0.65 -10.96
N ASN A 7 -12.31 -1.60 -10.37
CA ASN A 7 -13.66 -1.41 -9.88
C ASN A 7 -13.83 -1.93 -8.43
N THR A 8 -14.47 -1.12 -7.60
CA THR A 8 -14.76 -1.43 -6.19
C THR A 8 -16.03 -2.27 -6.00
N LYS A 9 -16.91 -2.34 -7.01
CA LYS A 9 -18.12 -3.17 -6.98
C LYS A 9 -17.76 -4.64 -7.07
N GLY A 10 -18.52 -5.50 -6.40
CA GLY A 10 -18.30 -6.95 -6.37
C GLY A 10 -17.44 -7.41 -5.20
N ARG A 11 -16.96 -8.65 -5.32
CA ARG A 11 -16.27 -9.40 -4.26
C ARG A 11 -15.02 -10.08 -4.80
N ILE A 12 -14.00 -10.20 -3.95
CA ILE A 12 -12.80 -11.00 -4.24
C ILE A 12 -12.56 -11.96 -3.09
N SER A 13 -12.46 -13.26 -3.41
CA SER A 13 -12.17 -14.30 -2.42
C SER A 13 -10.73 -14.17 -1.92
N ARG A 14 -10.40 -14.82 -0.80
CA ARG A 14 -9.02 -14.95 -0.32
C ARG A 14 -8.08 -15.50 -1.41
N LYS A 15 -8.49 -16.54 -2.13
CA LYS A 15 -7.69 -17.16 -3.19
C LYS A 15 -7.45 -16.17 -4.33
N GLY A 16 -8.49 -15.45 -4.75
CA GLY A 16 -8.40 -14.39 -5.76
C GLY A 16 -7.47 -13.26 -5.31
N TYR A 17 -7.63 -12.79 -4.07
CA TYR A 17 -6.77 -11.77 -3.48
C TYR A 17 -5.29 -12.18 -3.47
N LEU A 18 -4.99 -13.42 -3.04
CA LEU A 18 -3.61 -13.89 -2.98
C LEU A 18 -3.00 -14.10 -4.38
N LEU A 19 -3.67 -14.87 -5.23
CA LEU A 19 -3.09 -15.34 -6.49
C LEU A 19 -3.22 -14.31 -7.62
N ALA A 20 -4.34 -13.61 -7.70
CA ALA A 20 -4.61 -12.68 -8.79
C ALA A 20 -4.14 -11.25 -8.49
N PHE A 21 -3.85 -10.92 -7.22
CA PHE A 21 -3.41 -9.57 -6.84
C PHE A 21 -2.13 -9.54 -6.01
N LEU A 22 -2.12 -10.08 -4.79
CA LEU A 22 -1.05 -9.85 -3.83
C LEU A 22 0.29 -10.42 -4.32
N LEU A 23 0.32 -11.65 -4.81
CA LEU A 23 1.55 -12.27 -5.32
C LEU A 23 2.11 -11.56 -6.56
N PRO A 24 1.30 -11.27 -7.63
CA PRO A 24 1.76 -10.45 -8.74
C PRO A 24 2.26 -9.06 -8.32
N TYR A 25 1.56 -8.39 -7.41
CA TYR A 25 1.96 -7.08 -6.88
C TYR A 25 3.33 -7.17 -6.20
N ILE A 26 3.50 -8.09 -5.25
CA ILE A 26 4.79 -8.26 -4.54
C ILE A 26 5.91 -8.62 -5.52
N ALA A 27 5.66 -9.55 -6.45
CA ALA A 27 6.68 -9.95 -7.42
C ALA A 27 7.15 -8.78 -8.30
N LEU A 28 6.20 -8.01 -8.84
CA LEU A 28 6.49 -6.98 -9.85
C LEU A 28 6.85 -5.62 -9.26
N ALA A 29 6.14 -5.19 -8.21
CA ALA A 29 6.32 -3.85 -7.63
C ALA A 29 7.34 -3.82 -6.48
N GLU A 30 7.58 -4.95 -5.81
CA GLU A 30 8.43 -5.00 -4.62
C GLU A 30 9.73 -5.78 -4.86
N ILE A 31 9.66 -7.02 -5.36
CA ILE A 31 10.81 -7.92 -5.46
C ILE A 31 11.66 -7.61 -6.68
N LEU A 32 11.07 -7.52 -7.88
CA LEU A 32 11.79 -7.32 -9.12
C LEU A 32 12.68 -6.06 -9.13
N PRO A 33 12.23 -4.87 -8.67
CA PRO A 33 13.09 -3.69 -8.63
C PRO A 33 14.34 -3.89 -7.76
N ARG A 34 14.21 -4.59 -6.62
CA ARG A 34 15.32 -4.86 -5.69
C ARG A 34 16.33 -5.84 -6.29
N ILE A 35 15.86 -6.86 -7.02
CA ILE A 35 16.74 -7.78 -7.75
C ILE A 35 17.53 -7.03 -8.81
N LEU A 36 16.87 -6.21 -9.64
CA LEU A 36 17.54 -5.43 -10.68
C LEU A 36 18.57 -4.46 -10.09
N HIS A 37 18.26 -3.84 -8.95
CA HIS A 37 19.21 -2.99 -8.22
C HIS A 37 20.42 -3.78 -7.72
N ALA A 38 20.20 -4.94 -7.09
CA ALA A 38 21.28 -5.80 -6.60
C ALA A 38 22.19 -6.32 -7.74
N MET A 39 21.66 -6.45 -8.96
CA MET A 39 22.40 -6.84 -10.15
C MET A 39 23.12 -5.66 -10.84
N GLY A 40 23.00 -4.44 -10.32
CA GLY A 40 23.57 -3.24 -10.97
C GLY A 40 22.86 -2.83 -12.26
N LEU A 41 21.64 -3.33 -12.49
CA LEU A 41 20.83 -3.07 -13.70
C LEU A 41 19.88 -1.87 -13.54
N THR A 42 19.97 -1.12 -12.45
CA THR A 42 19.20 0.11 -12.26
C THR A 42 19.77 1.25 -13.08
N SER A 43 19.02 1.68 -14.09
CA SER A 43 19.26 2.90 -14.85
C SER A 43 18.13 3.92 -14.60
N GLY A 44 18.31 5.17 -15.01
CA GLY A 44 17.28 6.20 -14.87
C GLY A 44 15.94 5.80 -15.50
N ILE A 45 15.96 5.15 -16.68
CA ILE A 45 14.75 4.66 -17.33
C ILE A 45 14.05 3.53 -16.55
N VAL A 46 14.84 2.65 -15.91
CA VAL A 46 14.30 1.59 -15.06
C VAL A 46 13.62 2.18 -13.82
N ILE A 47 14.22 3.20 -13.19
CA ILE A 47 13.63 3.90 -12.05
C ILE A 47 12.30 4.55 -12.44
N VAL A 48 12.26 5.28 -13.56
CA VAL A 48 11.02 5.90 -14.06
C VAL A 48 9.95 4.85 -14.35
N PHE A 49 10.32 3.75 -15.02
CA PHE A 49 9.38 2.67 -15.32
C PHE A 49 8.74 2.09 -14.05
N PHE A 50 9.53 1.75 -13.03
CA PHE A 50 8.98 1.23 -11.78
C PHE A 50 8.22 2.27 -10.97
N GLY A 51 8.59 3.55 -11.06
CA GLY A 51 7.79 4.65 -10.51
C GLY A 51 6.39 4.71 -11.13
N LEU A 52 6.30 4.63 -12.46
CA LEU A 52 5.01 4.57 -13.17
C LEU A 52 4.23 3.30 -12.85
N LEU A 53 4.91 2.14 -12.76
CA LEU A 53 4.28 0.88 -12.35
C LEU A 53 3.71 0.99 -10.92
N SER A 54 4.42 1.66 -10.01
CA SER A 54 3.96 1.88 -8.63
C SER A 54 2.72 2.78 -8.61
N LEU A 55 2.69 3.84 -9.42
CA LEU A 55 1.50 4.69 -9.59
C LEU A 55 0.32 3.92 -10.17
N PHE A 56 0.56 3.05 -11.16
CA PHE A 56 -0.46 2.16 -11.71
C PHE A 56 -1.07 1.26 -10.63
N TYR A 57 -0.25 0.68 -9.75
CA TYR A 57 -0.73 -0.18 -8.66
C TYR A 57 -1.37 0.59 -7.50
N LEU A 58 -1.23 1.91 -7.43
CA LEU A 58 -1.80 2.71 -6.35
C LEU A 58 -3.31 2.49 -6.24
N TRP A 59 -4.05 2.59 -7.35
CA TRP A 59 -5.50 2.39 -7.36
C TRP A 59 -5.95 0.98 -6.92
N PRO A 60 -5.49 -0.12 -7.55
CA PRO A 60 -5.91 -1.46 -7.13
C PRO A 60 -5.50 -1.80 -5.69
N LYS A 61 -4.29 -1.39 -5.27
CA LYS A 61 -3.76 -1.67 -3.93
C LYS A 61 -4.50 -0.91 -2.85
N VAL A 62 -4.79 0.37 -3.08
CA VAL A 62 -5.33 1.27 -2.05
C VAL A 62 -6.85 1.35 -2.11
N PHE A 63 -7.53 0.97 -3.19
CA PHE A 63 -8.98 1.13 -3.27
C PHE A 63 -9.70 -0.11 -3.77
N ALA A 64 -9.47 -0.52 -5.03
CA ALA A 64 -10.34 -1.50 -5.67
C ALA A 64 -10.33 -2.86 -4.95
N VAL A 65 -9.15 -3.40 -4.68
CA VAL A 65 -9.01 -4.74 -4.10
C VAL A 65 -9.38 -4.79 -2.62
N PRO A 66 -8.91 -3.87 -1.74
CA PRO A 66 -9.30 -3.87 -0.34
C PRO A 66 -10.81 -3.75 -0.14
N VAL A 67 -11.47 -2.85 -0.88
CA VAL A 67 -12.94 -2.65 -0.77
C VAL A 67 -13.68 -3.93 -1.16
N ARG A 68 -13.31 -4.56 -2.28
CA ARG A 68 -13.87 -5.86 -2.70
C ARG A 68 -13.61 -6.97 -1.69
N ARG A 69 -12.47 -6.96 -0.99
CA ARG A 69 -12.14 -7.95 0.04
C ARG A 69 -12.98 -7.72 1.31
N PHE A 70 -13.19 -6.48 1.72
CA PHE A 70 -14.14 -6.14 2.78
C PHE A 70 -15.57 -6.56 2.42
N HIS A 71 -16.02 -6.30 1.19
CA HIS A 71 -17.32 -6.77 0.69
C HIS A 71 -17.47 -8.29 0.75
N ASP A 72 -16.41 -9.04 0.42
CA ASP A 72 -16.44 -10.49 0.53
C ASP A 72 -16.61 -10.96 1.98
N MET A 73 -16.05 -10.24 2.95
CA MET A 73 -16.25 -10.48 4.39
C MET A 73 -17.61 -9.97 4.92
N GLY A 74 -18.50 -9.48 4.05
CA GLY A 74 -19.80 -8.92 4.43
C GLY A 74 -19.72 -7.52 5.04
N LEU A 75 -18.54 -6.89 5.01
CA LEU A 75 -18.28 -5.56 5.55
C LEU A 75 -18.41 -4.50 4.45
N THR A 76 -18.78 -3.28 4.80
CA THR A 76 -18.80 -2.15 3.86
C THR A 76 -17.39 -1.63 3.58
N GLY A 77 -17.15 -1.07 2.40
CA GLY A 77 -15.89 -0.41 2.05
C GLY A 77 -15.44 0.70 3.03
N TRP A 78 -16.34 1.25 3.85
CA TRP A 78 -16.00 2.20 4.92
C TRP A 78 -15.01 1.67 5.96
N PHE A 79 -14.92 0.36 6.17
CA PHE A 79 -13.86 -0.21 7.01
C PHE A 79 -12.47 0.11 6.46
N HIS A 80 -12.32 0.09 5.14
CA HIS A 80 -11.07 0.47 4.50
C HIS A 80 -10.77 1.97 4.66
N ALA A 81 -11.79 2.84 4.66
CA ALA A 81 -11.59 4.26 4.98
C ALA A 81 -10.99 4.45 6.39
N GLY A 82 -11.40 3.62 7.37
CA GLY A 82 -10.78 3.57 8.69
C GLY A 82 -9.31 3.16 8.65
N VAL A 83 -8.96 2.14 7.85
CA VAL A 83 -7.55 1.73 7.61
C VAL A 83 -6.75 2.88 7.01
N LEU A 84 -7.29 3.58 6.00
CA LEU A 84 -6.65 4.75 5.41
C LEU A 84 -6.48 5.89 6.42
N GLY A 85 -7.45 6.09 7.33
CA GLY A 85 -7.30 7.03 8.43
C GLY A 85 -6.11 6.71 9.35
N LEU A 86 -5.91 5.43 9.68
CA LEU A 86 -4.74 4.98 10.45
C LEU A 86 -3.42 5.17 9.68
N VAL A 87 -3.41 4.90 8.38
CA VAL A 87 -2.26 5.16 7.50
C VAL A 87 -1.92 6.64 7.48
N MET A 88 -2.92 7.52 7.33
CA MET A 88 -2.74 8.97 7.35
C MET A 88 -2.21 9.46 8.69
N LEU A 89 -2.71 8.91 9.80
CA LEU A 89 -2.20 9.23 11.14
C LEU A 89 -0.72 8.82 11.29
N ALA A 90 -0.35 7.62 10.85
CA ALA A 90 1.03 7.16 10.87
C ALA A 90 1.95 8.06 10.00
N LEU A 91 1.46 8.49 8.83
CA LEU A 91 2.17 9.42 7.96
C LEU A 91 2.39 10.79 8.63
N ILE A 92 1.39 11.32 9.33
CA ILE A 92 1.50 12.59 10.07
C ILE A 92 2.56 12.46 11.17
N ILE A 93 2.52 11.37 11.97
CA ILE A 93 3.52 11.11 13.03
C ILE A 93 4.93 11.05 12.43
N MET A 94 5.06 10.36 11.29
CA MET A 94 6.33 10.22 10.58
C MET A 94 6.89 11.58 10.12
N LEU A 95 6.07 12.39 9.44
CA LEU A 95 6.46 13.71 8.94
C LEU A 95 6.74 14.70 10.06
N GLN A 96 5.95 14.68 11.14
CA GLN A 96 6.23 15.46 12.34
C GLN A 96 7.61 15.12 12.92
N GLY A 97 8.01 13.85 12.91
CA GLY A 97 9.35 13.44 13.32
C GLY A 97 10.44 14.22 12.58
N ILE A 98 10.36 14.28 11.25
CA ILE A 98 11.31 15.00 10.41
C ILE A 98 11.30 16.50 10.74
N PHE A 99 10.12 17.12 10.75
CA PHE A 99 10.02 18.57 10.98
C PHE A 99 10.52 19.01 12.37
N ASN A 100 10.35 18.17 13.40
CA ASN A 100 10.85 18.50 14.73
C ASN A 100 12.38 18.52 14.79
N GLU A 101 13.07 17.63 14.07
CA GLU A 101 14.54 17.63 14.02
C GLU A 101 15.09 18.74 13.11
N ILE A 102 14.43 19.02 11.99
CA ILE A 102 14.85 20.10 11.06
C ILE A 102 14.68 21.48 11.71
N GLY A 103 13.62 21.68 12.50
CA GLY A 103 13.36 22.94 13.18
C GLY A 103 12.85 24.03 12.22
N ASP A 104 13.61 25.12 12.07
CA ASP A 104 13.20 26.30 11.29
C ASP A 104 13.25 26.02 9.78
N LEU A 105 12.07 26.02 9.16
CA LEU A 105 11.90 25.79 7.73
C LEU A 105 12.47 26.91 6.85
N VAL A 106 12.53 28.15 7.34
CA VAL A 106 13.09 29.27 6.59
C VAL A 106 14.60 29.11 6.52
N ALA A 107 15.25 28.92 7.67
CA ALA A 107 16.69 28.65 7.72
C ALA A 107 17.05 27.38 6.93
N PHE A 108 16.25 26.32 7.02
CA PHE A 108 16.43 25.12 6.21
C PHE A 108 16.30 25.38 4.70
N SER A 109 15.43 26.30 4.28
CA SER A 109 15.27 26.65 2.86
C SER A 109 16.43 27.50 2.31
N GLU A 110 17.21 28.14 3.19
CA GLU A 110 18.33 29.03 2.83
C GLU A 110 19.66 28.27 2.64
N ILE A 111 19.80 27.08 3.22
CA ILE A 111 20.98 26.23 3.02
C ILE A 111 20.96 25.55 1.65
N ASP A 112 22.12 25.11 1.16
CA ASP A 112 22.21 24.47 -0.15
C ASP A 112 21.55 23.08 -0.20
N ASN A 113 21.27 22.58 -1.41
CA ASN A 113 20.57 21.31 -1.62
C ASN A 113 21.29 20.10 -1.00
N GLN A 114 22.63 20.10 -0.96
CA GLN A 114 23.39 19.00 -0.38
C GLN A 114 23.30 19.02 1.16
N GLN A 115 23.35 20.22 1.75
CA GLN A 115 23.12 20.41 3.17
C GLN A 115 21.68 20.03 3.56
N GLN A 116 20.67 20.41 2.76
CA GLN A 116 19.28 20.01 2.97
C GLN A 116 19.10 18.48 2.97
N GLN A 117 19.68 17.78 1.99
CA GLN A 117 19.61 16.31 1.91
C GLN A 117 20.27 15.64 3.12
N THR A 118 21.42 16.16 3.55
CA THR A 118 22.15 15.64 4.72
C THR A 118 21.33 15.82 5.99
N ALA A 119 20.75 17.01 6.19
CA ALA A 119 19.92 17.32 7.34
C ALA A 119 18.62 16.48 7.38
N VAL A 120 17.94 16.28 6.25
CA VAL A 120 16.75 15.41 6.18
C VAL A 120 17.10 13.96 6.50
N THR A 121 18.24 13.47 5.98
CA THR A 121 18.69 12.10 6.26
C THR A 121 19.01 11.92 7.74
N ALA A 122 19.74 12.86 8.35
CA ALA A 122 20.01 12.85 9.79
C ALA A 122 18.72 12.90 10.61
N ALA A 123 17.77 13.76 10.24
CA ALA A 123 16.46 13.86 10.89
C ALA A 123 15.69 12.52 10.87
N MET A 124 15.71 11.80 9.75
CA MET A 124 15.09 10.47 9.64
C MET A 124 15.80 9.43 10.53
N GLU A 125 17.12 9.49 10.63
CA GLU A 125 17.93 8.55 11.41
C GLU A 125 17.87 8.81 12.91
N GLU A 126 17.77 10.07 13.35
CA GLU A 126 17.79 10.44 14.76
C GLU A 126 16.38 10.45 15.36
N SER A 127 15.36 10.84 14.58
CA SER A 127 14.01 11.02 15.09
C SER A 127 13.34 9.69 15.48
N GLY A 128 13.09 9.52 16.78
CA GLY A 128 12.28 8.43 17.31
C GLY A 128 10.83 8.46 16.80
N ARG A 129 10.28 9.67 16.55
CA ARG A 129 8.92 9.85 16.00
C ARG A 129 8.84 9.43 14.54
N PHE A 130 9.85 9.74 13.73
CA PHE A 130 9.92 9.26 12.35
C PHE A 130 9.89 7.73 12.32
N LYS A 131 10.76 7.07 13.11
CA LYS A 131 10.83 5.61 13.19
C LYS A 131 9.50 4.99 13.66
N LEU A 132 8.86 5.59 14.67
CA LEU A 132 7.54 5.14 15.15
C LEU A 132 6.48 5.24 14.04
N GLY A 133 6.41 6.39 13.37
CA GLY A 133 5.48 6.60 12.26
C GLY A 133 5.71 5.60 11.12
N LEU A 134 6.98 5.34 10.78
CA LEU A 134 7.35 4.34 9.78
C LEU A 134 6.92 2.92 10.17
N ILE A 135 7.12 2.52 11.43
CA ILE A 135 6.69 1.22 11.96
C ILE A 135 5.17 1.10 11.89
N LEU A 136 4.43 2.11 12.37
CA LEU A 136 2.97 2.13 12.34
C LEU A 136 2.45 2.04 10.90
N PHE A 137 3.01 2.83 9.98
CA PHE A 137 2.63 2.85 8.57
C PHE A 137 2.74 1.45 7.96
N ASN A 138 3.90 0.79 8.12
CA ASN A 138 4.11 -0.56 7.59
C ASN A 138 3.24 -1.62 8.29
N SER A 139 3.05 -1.49 9.60
CA SER A 139 2.26 -2.44 10.39
C SER A 139 0.79 -2.42 9.99
N VAL A 140 0.20 -1.25 9.72
CA VAL A 140 -1.20 -1.14 9.31
C VAL A 140 -1.45 -1.90 8.00
N PHE A 141 -0.62 -1.69 6.97
CA PHE A 141 -0.73 -2.42 5.70
C PHE A 141 -0.47 -3.92 5.86
N LEU A 142 0.52 -4.30 6.67
CA LEU A 142 0.81 -5.71 6.92
C LEU A 142 -0.37 -6.41 7.60
N LEU A 143 -0.95 -5.79 8.64
CA LEU A 143 -2.08 -6.34 9.37
C LEU A 143 -3.33 -6.45 8.48
N GLU A 144 -3.60 -5.46 7.62
CA GLU A 144 -4.67 -5.55 6.62
C GLU A 144 -4.42 -6.71 5.66
N ALA A 145 -3.20 -6.82 5.11
CA ALA A 145 -2.86 -7.90 4.19
C ALA A 145 -2.99 -9.28 4.85
N LEU A 146 -2.59 -9.42 6.12
CA LEU A 146 -2.75 -10.65 6.90
C LEU A 146 -4.22 -10.96 7.18
N LEU A 147 -5.02 -9.96 7.56
CA LEU A 147 -6.46 -10.11 7.74
C LEU A 147 -7.09 -10.66 6.46
N PHE A 148 -6.75 -10.08 5.30
CA PHE A 148 -7.26 -10.49 4.01
C PHE A 148 -6.79 -11.88 3.57
N ALA A 149 -5.55 -12.24 3.92
CA ALA A 149 -4.94 -13.53 3.64
C ALA A 149 -5.47 -14.66 4.55
N ILE A 150 -5.95 -14.35 5.77
CA ILE A 150 -6.35 -15.38 6.73
C ILE A 150 -7.88 -15.53 6.76
N LYS A 151 -8.61 -14.42 6.93
CA LYS A 151 -10.05 -14.44 7.19
C LYS A 151 -10.83 -14.92 5.95
N PRO A 152 -11.70 -15.92 6.06
CA PRO A 152 -12.55 -16.37 4.95
C PRO A 152 -13.61 -15.32 4.60
N GLY A 153 -14.15 -15.44 3.38
CA GLY A 153 -15.32 -14.67 2.94
C GLY A 153 -16.64 -15.19 3.51
N THR A 154 -17.71 -14.48 3.20
CA THR A 154 -19.10 -14.89 3.50
C THR A 154 -19.53 -15.97 2.51
N PRO A 155 -19.95 -17.17 2.94
CA PRO A 155 -20.43 -18.19 2.03
C PRO A 155 -21.71 -17.76 1.29
N GLY A 156 -21.81 -18.09 0.00
CA GLY A 156 -22.97 -17.79 -0.82
C GLY A 156 -23.08 -16.30 -1.21
N PRO A 157 -24.18 -15.90 -1.86
CA PRO A 157 -24.40 -14.51 -2.26
C PRO A 157 -24.58 -13.59 -1.05
N ASN A 158 -24.10 -12.35 -1.17
CA ASN A 158 -24.36 -11.29 -0.19
C ASN A 158 -24.75 -9.99 -0.91
N LYS A 159 -25.04 -8.92 -0.15
CA LYS A 159 -25.49 -7.63 -0.71
C LYS A 159 -24.52 -6.96 -1.70
N PHE A 160 -23.27 -7.45 -1.79
CA PHE A 160 -22.22 -6.92 -2.65
C PHE A 160 -21.95 -7.81 -3.88
N GLY A 161 -22.66 -8.93 -4.05
CA GLY A 161 -22.54 -9.81 -5.21
C GLY A 161 -22.54 -11.29 -4.87
N ASN A 162 -22.46 -12.10 -5.93
CA ASN A 162 -22.42 -13.57 -5.84
C ASN A 162 -21.16 -14.08 -5.14
N ASP A 163 -21.14 -15.37 -4.76
CA ASP A 163 -19.96 -15.96 -4.14
C ASP A 163 -18.80 -16.01 -5.16
N PRO A 164 -17.64 -15.38 -4.86
CA PRO A 164 -16.49 -15.40 -5.77
C PRO A 164 -15.91 -16.80 -6.01
N LEU A 165 -16.22 -17.79 -5.17
CA LEU A 165 -15.76 -19.17 -5.32
C LEU A 165 -16.64 -19.98 -6.28
N GLU A 166 -17.92 -19.65 -6.44
CA GLU A 166 -18.84 -20.35 -7.36
C GLU A 166 -18.40 -20.20 -8.82
N SER A 167 -17.84 -19.04 -9.19
CA SER A 167 -17.36 -18.80 -10.55
C SER A 167 -16.03 -19.50 -10.89
N GLY A 168 -15.34 -20.10 -9.90
CA GLY A 168 -13.99 -20.66 -10.05
C GLY A 168 -12.86 -19.64 -10.26
N ARG A 169 -13.18 -18.40 -10.67
CA ARG A 169 -12.20 -17.31 -10.91
C ARG A 169 -11.66 -16.69 -9.63
N GLY A 170 -12.38 -16.83 -8.51
CA GLY A 170 -12.01 -16.23 -7.23
C GLY A 170 -12.42 -14.76 -7.08
N TYR A 171 -13.20 -14.22 -8.01
CA TYR A 171 -13.82 -12.90 -7.97
C TYR A 171 -15.21 -12.93 -8.64
N ALA A 172 -16.14 -12.14 -8.10
CA ALA A 172 -17.50 -11.97 -8.59
C ALA A 172 -17.86 -10.48 -8.65
N ASP A 173 -18.84 -10.15 -9.47
CA ASP A 173 -19.41 -8.80 -9.61
C ASP A 173 -20.71 -8.65 -8.82
#